data_AF-A0A1J9Q2Q5-F1
#
_entry.id   AF-A0A1J9Q2Q5-F1
#
_cell.length_a   1.000
_cell.length_b   1.000
_cell.length_c   1.000
_cell.angle_alpha   90.00
_cell.angle_beta   90.00
_cell.angle_gamma   90.00
#
_symmetry.space_group_name_H-M   'P 1'
#
loop_
_entity.id
_entity.type
_entity.pdbx_description
1 polymer ?
#
loop_
_entity_poly.entity_id
_entity_poly.type
_entity_poly.pdbx_seq_one_letter_code
_entity_poly.pdbx_strand_id
1 'polypeptide(L)'
;MKPSPNNYTNIRPSPTYPGTGWRNTEYRTYTFADSVDQDDLCGRPVDGDNASIVETRESRTRRGRPAEAPSRDLQKEFYVQAMTGWENQILEFAKQEAAKKVVTAVDIEEKAGEKVVTADGAEDARVIA
;
A
#
# COMPACT_ATOMS: atom_id res chain seq x y z
N MET A 1 -3.00 3.01 -29.70
CA MET A 1 -1.96 4.05 -29.55
C MET A 1 -1.53 4.11 -28.09
N LYS A 2 -0.22 3.98 -27.81
CA LYS A 2 0.32 4.17 -26.45
C LYS A 2 0.37 5.68 -26.15
N PRO A 3 -0.13 6.15 -24.99
CA PRO A 3 -0.11 7.57 -24.67
C PRO A 3 1.33 8.08 -24.47
N SER A 4 1.60 9.30 -24.94
CA SER A 4 2.91 9.96 -24.84
C SER A 4 3.27 10.25 -23.38
N PRO A 5 4.51 9.96 -22.94
CA PRO A 5 4.95 10.14 -21.55
C PRO A 5 5.09 11.61 -21.13
N ASN A 6 4.95 12.58 -22.04
CA ASN A 6 5.16 14.01 -21.78
C ASN A 6 3.87 14.84 -21.79
N ASN A 7 2.69 14.21 -21.87
CA ASN A 7 1.41 14.92 -21.88
C ASN A 7 0.65 14.71 -20.56
N TYR A 8 1.21 15.25 -19.47
CA TYR A 8 0.53 15.37 -18.18
C TYR A 8 -0.39 16.59 -18.16
N THR A 9 -1.43 16.58 -18.98
CA THR A 9 -2.54 17.51 -18.76
C THR A 9 -3.23 17.13 -17.46
N ASN A 10 -3.64 18.12 -16.65
CA ASN A 10 -4.37 17.96 -15.37
C ASN A 10 -5.66 17.11 -15.45
N ILE A 11 -6.03 16.67 -16.66
CA ILE A 11 -7.24 15.93 -17.00
C ILE A 11 -7.01 14.41 -16.86
N ARG A 12 -5.79 13.89 -17.01
CA ARG A 12 -5.51 12.45 -16.95
C ARG A 12 -4.59 12.09 -15.77
N PRO A 13 -5.01 11.16 -14.88
CA PRO A 13 -4.13 10.59 -13.87
C PRO A 13 -2.90 9.96 -14.54
N SER A 14 -1.73 10.10 -13.93
CA SER A 14 -0.51 9.45 -14.42
C SER A 14 -0.76 7.94 -14.54
N PRO A 15 -0.52 7.32 -15.71
CA PRO A 15 -0.66 5.87 -15.88
C PRO A 15 0.33 5.10 -14.99
N THR A 16 1.47 5.73 -14.68
CA THR A 16 2.56 5.14 -13.89
C THR A 16 2.37 5.37 -12.39
N TYR A 17 1.73 6.49 -12.02
CA TYR A 17 1.46 6.86 -10.63
C TYR A 17 -0.04 7.19 -10.46
N PRO A 18 -0.91 6.18 -10.55
CA PRO A 18 -2.32 6.40 -10.25
C PRO A 18 -2.45 6.91 -8.81
N GLY A 19 -3.22 7.98 -8.62
CA GLY A 19 -3.48 8.53 -7.28
C GLY A 19 -2.78 9.84 -6.93
N THR A 20 -1.73 10.25 -7.65
CA THR A 20 -0.84 11.38 -7.24
C THR A 20 -1.10 12.71 -7.96
N GLY A 21 -2.20 12.84 -8.71
CA GLY A 21 -2.52 14.07 -9.45
C GLY A 21 -3.23 15.12 -8.60
N TRP A 22 -3.07 16.40 -8.94
CA TRP A 22 -3.80 17.54 -8.32
C TRP A 22 -5.32 17.38 -8.32
N ARG A 23 -5.86 16.60 -9.27
CA ARG A 23 -7.28 16.26 -9.33
C ARG A 23 -7.77 15.45 -8.12
N ASN A 24 -6.87 14.79 -7.39
CA ASN A 24 -7.16 14.06 -6.16
C ASN A 24 -6.96 14.91 -4.90
N THR A 25 -6.50 16.15 -5.02
CA THR A 25 -6.29 17.02 -3.88
C THR A 25 -7.65 17.50 -3.36
N GLU A 26 -8.04 16.99 -2.19
CA GLU A 26 -9.20 17.48 -1.44
C GLU A 26 -8.75 18.55 -0.45
N TYR A 27 -9.54 19.62 -0.33
CA TYR A 27 -9.41 20.55 0.79
C TYR A 27 -10.40 20.18 1.88
N ARG A 28 -9.91 20.16 3.13
CA ARG A 28 -10.69 19.86 4.33
C ARG A 28 -10.48 20.96 5.35
N THR A 29 -11.54 21.29 6.07
CA THR A 29 -11.53 22.36 7.08
C THR A 29 -11.91 21.78 8.43
N TYR A 30 -11.16 22.15 9.46
CA TYR A 30 -11.26 21.60 10.81
C TYR A 30 -11.40 22.72 11.84
N THR A 31 -12.01 22.39 12.97
CA THR A 31 -12.05 23.22 14.18
C THR A 31 -11.62 22.38 15.37
N PHE A 32 -11.19 23.03 16.45
CA PHE A 32 -11.02 22.33 17.73
C PHE A 32 -12.37 21.84 18.23
N ALA A 33 -12.36 20.68 18.87
CA ALA A 33 -13.51 20.18 19.59
C ALA A 33 -13.63 20.94 20.93
N ASP A 34 -14.86 21.26 21.33
CA ASP A 34 -15.12 21.84 22.66
C ASP A 34 -15.08 20.78 23.77
N SER A 35 -14.99 19.50 23.42
CA SER A 35 -14.94 18.38 24.36
C SER A 35 -13.55 18.19 24.95
N VAL A 36 -13.50 17.94 26.25
CA VAL A 36 -12.28 17.50 26.93
C VAL A 36 -12.23 15.97 26.89
N ASP A 37 -11.40 15.43 26.01
CA ASP A 37 -11.15 14.00 25.94
C ASP A 37 -9.98 13.63 26.87
N GLN A 38 -10.23 12.78 27.85
CA GLN A 38 -9.23 12.32 28.84
C GLN A 38 -8.56 10.99 28.42
N ASP A 39 -8.99 10.39 27.32
CA ASP A 39 -8.44 9.16 26.79
C ASP A 39 -8.15 9.23 25.28
N ASP A 40 -7.17 8.44 24.85
CA ASP A 40 -6.82 8.26 23.45
C ASP A 40 -7.85 7.36 22.73
N LEU A 41 -7.68 7.19 21.40
CA LEU A 41 -8.55 6.31 20.62
C LEU A 41 -8.39 4.82 20.93
N CYS A 42 -7.37 4.44 21.73
CA CYS A 42 -7.18 3.10 22.28
C CYS A 42 -7.80 2.94 23.68
N GLY A 43 -8.43 3.98 24.24
CA GLY A 43 -8.98 3.98 25.59
C GLY A 43 -7.94 4.10 26.70
N ARG A 44 -6.72 4.52 26.38
CA ARG A 44 -5.69 4.78 27.40
C ARG A 44 -5.80 6.21 27.90
N PRO A 45 -5.70 6.44 29.22
CA PRO A 45 -5.74 7.79 29.78
C PRO A 45 -4.57 8.62 29.26
N VAL A 46 -4.80 9.91 29.03
CA VAL A 46 -3.79 10.88 28.65
C VAL A 46 -3.54 11.80 29.83
N ASP A 47 -2.28 12.14 30.11
CA ASP A 47 -1.96 13.13 31.15
C ASP A 47 -2.30 14.54 30.62
N GLY A 48 -3.53 14.97 30.88
CA GLY A 48 -4.05 16.28 30.54
C GLY A 48 -5.07 16.28 29.39
N ASP A 49 -5.47 17.49 28.99
CA ASP A 49 -6.55 17.68 28.01
C ASP A 49 -6.05 17.39 26.59
N ASN A 50 -6.72 16.45 25.91
CA ASN A 50 -6.42 16.16 24.52
C ASN A 50 -7.05 17.22 23.60
N ALA A 51 -6.21 17.88 22.79
CA ALA A 51 -6.67 18.87 21.80
C ALA A 51 -7.22 18.17 20.55
N SER A 52 -8.44 17.66 20.66
CA SER A 52 -9.15 17.02 19.55
C SER A 52 -9.58 18.03 18.49
N ILE A 53 -9.54 17.62 17.22
CA ILE A 53 -10.06 18.39 16.09
C ILE A 53 -11.20 17.64 15.42
N VAL A 54 -12.18 18.38 14.90
CA VAL A 54 -13.33 17.86 14.17
C VAL A 54 -13.43 18.54 12.81
N GLU A 55 -13.72 17.75 11.78
CA GLU A 55 -13.96 18.30 10.45
C GLU A 55 -15.28 19.09 10.46
N THR A 56 -15.23 20.32 9.96
CA THR A 56 -16.39 21.20 9.85
C THR A 56 -17.52 20.59 9.02
N ARG A 57 -18.75 20.95 9.38
CA ARG A 57 -19.97 20.51 8.68
C ARG A 57 -19.94 20.85 7.20
N GLU A 58 -19.47 22.04 6.83
CA GLU A 58 -19.36 22.52 5.46
C GLU A 58 -18.38 21.64 4.66
N SER A 59 -17.24 21.32 5.27
CA SER A 59 -16.23 20.44 4.64
C SER A 59 -16.79 19.04 4.40
N ARG A 60 -17.47 18.46 5.38
CA ARG A 60 -18.07 17.11 5.26
C ARG A 60 -19.16 17.06 4.21
N THR A 61 -20.08 18.02 4.24
CA THR A 61 -21.20 18.12 3.30
C THR A 61 -20.70 18.24 1.85
N ARG A 62 -19.69 19.09 1.62
CA ARG A 62 -19.07 19.25 0.29
C ARG A 62 -18.49 17.95 -0.27
N ARG A 63 -18.00 17.06 0.60
CA ARG A 63 -17.43 15.75 0.22
C ARG A 63 -18.47 14.63 0.16
N GLY A 64 -19.77 14.95 0.27
CA GLY A 64 -20.84 13.95 0.29
C GLY A 64 -20.78 13.04 1.52
N ARG A 65 -20.27 13.56 2.65
CA ARG A 65 -20.27 12.87 3.95
C ARG A 65 -21.42 13.38 4.82
N PRO A 66 -21.86 12.59 5.83
CA PRO A 66 -22.80 13.08 6.83
C PRO A 66 -22.32 14.40 7.44
N ALA A 67 -23.23 15.35 7.58
CA ALA A 67 -22.96 16.71 8.07
C ALA A 67 -22.21 16.70 9.41
N GLU A 68 -22.62 15.83 10.32
CA GLU A 68 -22.00 15.70 11.62
C GLU A 68 -20.80 14.73 11.58
N ALA A 69 -19.79 15.04 12.38
CA ALA A 69 -18.66 14.16 12.60
C ALA A 69 -19.11 12.92 13.42
N PRO A 70 -18.44 11.76 13.25
CA PRO A 70 -18.68 10.60 14.09
C PRO A 70 -18.45 10.94 15.57
N SER A 71 -19.24 10.35 16.47
CA SER A 71 -19.01 10.48 17.92
C SER A 71 -17.65 9.90 18.32
N ARG A 72 -17.16 10.27 19.51
CA ARG A 72 -15.88 9.77 20.03
C ARG A 72 -15.84 8.24 20.11
N ASP A 73 -16.92 7.60 20.54
CA ASP A 73 -17.02 6.14 20.60
C ASP A 73 -16.92 5.51 19.21
N LEU A 74 -17.62 6.08 18.24
CA LEU A 74 -17.57 5.59 16.87
C LEU A 74 -16.18 5.84 16.23
N GLN A 75 -15.49 6.91 16.61
CA GLN A 75 -14.09 7.14 16.22
C GLN A 75 -13.15 6.07 16.80
N LYS A 76 -13.36 5.62 18.05
CA LYS A 76 -12.61 4.51 18.65
C LYS A 76 -12.84 3.21 17.88
N GLU A 77 -14.09 2.91 17.52
CA GLU A 77 -14.43 1.74 16.69
C GLU A 77 -13.74 1.79 15.31
N PHE A 78 -13.82 2.94 14.63
CA PHE A 78 -13.16 3.13 13.34
C PHE A 78 -11.64 3.02 13.43
N TYR A 79 -11.04 3.52 14.52
CA TYR A 79 -9.62 3.38 14.78
C TYR A 79 -9.21 1.91 14.85
N VAL A 80 -9.92 1.10 15.65
CA VAL A 80 -9.64 -0.34 15.76
C VAL A 80 -9.78 -1.03 14.40
N GLN A 81 -10.86 -0.78 13.67
CA GLN A 81 -11.07 -1.36 12.34
C GLN A 81 -9.95 -0.99 11.35
N ALA A 82 -9.53 0.27 11.35
CA ALA A 82 -8.45 0.74 10.49
C ALA A 82 -7.11 0.09 10.84
N MET A 83 -6.77 0.00 12.13
CA MET A 83 -5.53 -0.63 12.59
C MET A 83 -5.49 -2.12 12.24
N THR A 84 -6.58 -2.85 12.51
CA THR A 84 -6.69 -4.26 12.11
C THR A 84 -6.59 -4.45 10.60
N GLY A 85 -7.22 -3.56 9.82
CA GLY A 85 -7.12 -3.57 8.36
C GLY A 85 -5.68 -3.39 7.88
N TRP A 86 -4.92 -2.47 8.48
CA TRP A 86 -3.52 -2.24 8.17
C TRP A 86 -2.61 -3.40 8.57
N GLU A 87 -2.80 -3.96 9.76
CA GLU A 87 -2.05 -5.14 10.21
C GLU A 87 -2.24 -6.32 9.26
N ASN A 88 -3.48 -6.57 8.83
CA ASN A 88 -3.77 -7.62 7.85
C ASN A 88 -3.10 -7.35 6.50
N GLN A 89 -3.07 -6.11 6.02
CA GLN A 89 -2.37 -5.76 4.77
C GLN A 89 -0.86 -6.04 4.87
N ILE A 90 -0.23 -5.68 5.98
CA ILE A 90 1.19 -5.95 6.21
C ILE A 90 1.46 -7.46 6.23
N LEU A 91 0.62 -8.24 6.90
CA LEU A 91 0.73 -9.70 6.94
C LEU A 91 0.58 -10.32 5.55
N GLU A 92 -0.38 -9.87 4.75
CA GLU A 92 -0.56 -10.35 3.39
C GLU A 92 0.62 -9.99 2.49
N PHE A 93 1.19 -8.79 2.61
CA PHE A 93 2.40 -8.42 1.88
C PHE A 93 3.59 -9.29 2.28
N ALA A 94 3.79 -9.57 3.58
CA ALA A 94 4.85 -10.45 4.05
C ALA A 94 4.69 -11.89 3.51
N LYS A 95 3.47 -12.43 3.48
CA LYS A 95 3.17 -13.75 2.87
C LYS A 95 3.51 -13.76 1.39
N GLN A 96 3.12 -12.72 0.65
CA GLN A 96 3.41 -12.60 -0.79
C GLN A 96 4.92 -12.49 -1.06
N GLU A 97 5.67 -11.76 -0.23
CA GLU A 97 7.13 -11.70 -0.35
C GLU A 97 7.80 -13.03 -0.04
N ALA A 98 7.35 -13.74 1.00
CA ALA A 98 7.85 -15.07 1.32
C ALA A 98 7.58 -16.07 0.18
N ALA A 99 6.36 -16.06 -0.38
CA ALA A 99 6.00 -16.90 -1.52
C ALA A 99 6.87 -16.58 -2.76
N LYS A 100 7.11 -15.30 -3.05
CA LYS A 100 8.02 -14.90 -4.13
C LYS A 100 9.45 -15.40 -3.91
N LYS A 101 9.98 -15.30 -2.69
CA LYS A 101 11.32 -15.82 -2.34
C LYS A 101 11.41 -17.34 -2.53
N VAL A 102 10.38 -18.08 -2.13
CA VAL A 102 10.31 -19.54 -2.33
C VAL A 102 10.30 -19.89 -3.82
N VAL A 103 9.47 -19.21 -4.63
CA VAL A 103 9.42 -19.43 -6.08
C VAL A 103 10.78 -19.14 -6.74
N THR A 104 11.41 -18.02 -6.40
CA THR A 104 12.74 -17.70 -6.94
C THR A 104 13.83 -18.69 -6.54
N ALA A 105 13.73 -19.30 -5.35
CA ALA A 105 14.70 -20.32 -4.92
C ALA A 105 14.53 -21.63 -5.69
N VAL A 106 13.27 -22.06 -5.94
CA VAL A 106 12.95 -23.24 -6.75
C VAL A 106 13.42 -23.06 -8.19
N ASP A 107 13.21 -21.88 -8.79
CA ASP A 107 13.66 -21.57 -10.16
C ASP A 107 15.20 -21.58 -10.30
N ILE A 108 15.94 -21.25 -9.24
CA ILE A 108 17.41 -21.28 -9.22
C ILE A 108 17.92 -22.73 -9.13
N GLU A 109 17.28 -23.58 -8.32
CA GLU A 109 17.65 -24.99 -8.19
C GLU A 109 17.35 -25.80 -9.47
N GLU A 110 16.22 -25.54 -10.14
CA GLU A 110 15.87 -26.20 -11.39
C GLU A 110 16.90 -25.90 -12.50
N LYS A 111 17.40 -24.65 -12.57
CA LYS A 111 18.49 -24.28 -13.50
C LYS A 111 19.86 -24.81 -13.11
N ALA A 112 20.10 -25.13 -11.84
CA ALA A 112 21.36 -25.70 -11.37
C ALA A 112 21.44 -27.23 -11.58
N GLY A 113 20.30 -27.91 -11.75
CA GLY A 113 20.20 -29.35 -12.00
C GLY A 113 20.51 -29.77 -13.45
N GLU A 114 20.45 -28.86 -14.41
CA GLU A 114 20.75 -29.14 -15.83
C GLU A 114 22.25 -28.95 -16.13
N LYS A 115 23.11 -29.79 -15.53
CA LYS A 115 24.49 -29.96 -15.97
C LYS A 115 24.56 -31.21 -16.85
N VAL A 116 24.40 -31.00 -18.16
CA VAL A 116 24.63 -32.02 -19.20
C VAL A 116 26.01 -32.65 -19.03
N VAL A 117 26.02 -33.94 -18.69
CA VAL A 117 27.16 -34.83 -18.87
C VAL A 117 27.15 -35.27 -20.33
N THR A 118 28.23 -35.01 -21.07
CA THR A 118 28.51 -35.75 -22.31
C THR A 118 29.87 -36.41 -22.14
N ALA A 119 29.84 -37.73 -21.96
CA ALA A 119 31.02 -38.60 -21.91
C ALA A 119 31.18 -39.31 -23.26
N ASP A 120 32.40 -39.18 -23.80
CA ASP A 120 33.22 -40.09 -24.63
C ASP A 120 32.71 -40.83 -25.89
N GLY A 121 33.54 -40.70 -26.95
CA GLY A 121 34.04 -41.84 -27.74
C GLY A 121 33.72 -41.91 -29.24
N ALA A 122 34.71 -41.66 -30.12
CA ALA A 122 34.95 -42.41 -31.38
C ALA A 122 36.23 -41.94 -32.11
N GLU A 123 37.07 -42.89 -32.48
CA GLU A 123 38.37 -42.75 -33.15
C GLU A 123 38.28 -42.58 -34.69
N ASP A 124 39.41 -42.11 -35.24
CA ASP A 124 39.96 -42.26 -36.61
C ASP A 124 39.42 -41.48 -37.83
N ALA A 125 40.24 -40.52 -38.29
CA ALA A 125 40.47 -40.28 -39.72
C ALA A 125 41.92 -39.78 -39.96
N ARG A 126 42.75 -40.60 -40.64
CA ARG A 126 44.06 -40.24 -41.17
C ARG A 126 43.95 -39.19 -42.28
N VAL A 127 44.84 -38.19 -42.30
CA VAL A 127 45.28 -37.50 -43.53
C VAL A 127 46.80 -37.38 -43.53
N ILE A 128 47.36 -37.74 -44.67
CA ILE A 128 48.77 -37.94 -45.04
C ILE A 128 49.46 -36.59 -45.21
N ALA A 129 50.76 -36.54 -44.92
CA ALA A 129 51.72 -35.62 -45.55
C ALA A 129 52.90 -36.43 -46.09
#